data_AF-W1W2A2-F1
#
_entry.id   AF-W1W2A2-F1
#
_cell.length_a   1.000
_cell.length_b   1.000
_cell.length_c   1.000
_cell.angle_alpha   90.00
_cell.angle_beta   90.00
_cell.angle_gamma   90.00
#
_symmetry.space_group_name_H-M   'P 1'
#
loop_
_entity.id
_entity.type
_entity.pdbx_description
1 polymer ?
#
loop_
_entity_poly.entity_id
_entity_poly.type
_entity_poly.pdbx_seq_one_letter_code
_entity_poly.pdbx_strand_id
1 'polypeptide(L)'
;MLLTPCGENRWECLVKPGKKCPIGQVIEFDDRLSGTVIDKTEFGGRIIEFTCNGVFDDVIQEIGEMPLPPYIHEKLEDKDRYQTVYAKEKGSAAAPTAGLHFTPELLEKIKAKGVELEFVTLHVGLGTFRPVSAETIEDHEMHSEFFVVSQETADRINAAKRNGRRIIAVGTTSVRTLESATNDD
;
A
#
# COMPACT_ATOMS: atom_id res chain seq x y z
N MET A 1 7.12 11.02 3.14
CA MET A 1 6.17 9.99 2.70
C MET A 1 4.81 10.66 2.60
N LEU A 2 4.23 10.71 1.39
CA LEU A 2 2.86 11.18 1.18
C LEU A 2 1.88 10.18 1.83
N LEU A 3 0.79 10.63 2.44
CA LEU A 3 -0.21 9.74 3.05
C LEU A 3 -1.56 9.87 2.36
N THR A 4 -2.17 11.05 2.47
CA THR A 4 -3.56 11.28 2.08
C THR A 4 -3.66 12.67 1.47
N PRO A 5 -4.29 12.84 0.30
CA PRO A 5 -4.57 14.15 -0.25
C PRO A 5 -5.65 14.85 0.61
N CYS A 6 -5.46 16.13 0.92
CA CYS A 6 -6.36 16.91 1.78
C CYS A 6 -6.78 18.26 1.16
N GLY A 7 -6.66 18.38 -0.16
CA GLY A 7 -7.05 19.56 -0.93
C GLY A 7 -6.25 19.69 -2.22
N GLU A 8 -6.47 20.78 -2.96
CA GLU A 8 -5.66 21.08 -4.14
C GLU A 8 -4.18 21.23 -3.74
N ASN A 9 -3.33 20.38 -4.30
CA ASN A 9 -1.89 20.32 -4.04
C ASN A 9 -1.48 20.10 -2.57
N ARG A 10 -2.38 19.65 -1.69
CA ARG A 10 -2.09 19.45 -0.26
C ARG A 10 -2.15 17.99 0.12
N TRP A 11 -1.16 17.57 0.91
CA TRP A 11 -1.05 16.21 1.38
C TRP A 11 -0.68 16.15 2.86
N GLU A 12 -1.32 15.23 3.57
CA GLU A 12 -0.79 14.72 4.83
C GLU A 12 0.48 13.91 4.55
N CYS A 13 1.53 14.18 5.31
CA CYS A 13 2.85 13.60 5.10
C CYS A 13 3.45 13.11 6.42
N LEU A 14 4.09 11.94 6.39
CA LEU A 14 5.09 11.58 7.40
C LEU A 14 6.45 12.13 6.98
N VAL A 15 7.06 12.88 7.89
CA VAL A 15 8.37 13.52 7.72
C VAL A 15 9.35 13.01 8.76
N LYS A 16 10.58 12.72 8.33
CA LYS A 16 11.67 12.31 9.21
C LYS A 16 12.94 13.09 8.85
N PRO A 17 13.54 13.84 9.80
CA PRO A 17 13.12 14.08 11.18
C PRO A 17 12.05 15.19 11.28
N GLY A 18 10.88 14.89 11.87
CA GLY A 18 9.78 15.86 11.96
C GLY A 18 10.08 17.14 12.75
N LYS A 19 11.05 17.12 13.68
CA LYS A 19 11.52 18.32 14.39
C LYS A 19 12.13 19.39 13.46
N LYS A 20 12.63 19.00 12.29
CA LYS A 20 13.22 19.90 11.29
C LYS A 20 12.20 20.46 10.29
N CYS A 21 10.92 20.14 10.46
CA CYS A 21 9.85 20.59 9.57
C CYS A 21 8.81 21.39 10.37
N PRO A 22 9.13 22.59 10.90
CA PRO A 22 8.13 23.49 11.49
C PRO A 22 7.20 24.06 10.40
N ILE A 23 6.07 24.63 10.82
CA ILE A 23 5.18 25.38 9.92
C ILE A 23 5.96 26.54 9.30
N GLY A 24 5.76 26.74 7.99
CA GLY A 24 6.50 27.70 7.16
C GLY A 24 7.81 27.14 6.56
N GLN A 25 8.25 25.95 6.96
CA GLN A 25 9.44 25.32 6.36
C GLN A 25 9.16 24.96 4.90
N VAL A 26 10.03 25.40 4.00
CA VAL A 26 10.06 24.97 2.59
C VAL A 26 11.00 23.77 2.46
N ILE A 27 10.55 22.75 1.74
CA ILE A 27 11.29 21.54 1.42
C ILE A 27 11.43 21.49 -0.09
N GLU A 28 12.66 21.58 -0.58
CA GLU A 28 12.98 21.46 -2.01
C GLU A 28 13.31 20.00 -2.32
N PHE A 29 12.64 19.43 -3.34
CA PHE A 29 12.87 18.06 -3.78
C PHE A 29 13.70 18.04 -5.07
N ASP A 30 13.33 18.87 -6.04
CA ASP A 30 14.08 19.17 -7.26
C ASP A 30 13.66 20.56 -7.81
N ASP A 31 14.15 20.93 -9.00
CA ASP A 31 13.81 22.20 -9.66
C ASP A 31 12.32 22.33 -10.04
N ARG A 32 11.57 21.21 -10.03
CA ARG A 32 10.17 21.14 -10.44
C ARG A 32 9.22 21.00 -9.27
N LEU A 33 9.68 20.52 -8.11
CA LEU A 33 8.86 20.22 -6.95
C LEU A 33 9.44 20.79 -5.66
N SER A 34 8.65 21.62 -5.00
CA SER A 34 8.87 22.06 -3.62
C SER A 34 7.59 21.88 -2.79
N GLY A 35 7.74 21.80 -1.48
CA GLY A 35 6.61 21.68 -0.55
C GLY A 35 6.78 22.60 0.65
N THR A 36 5.75 23.37 0.98
CA THR A 36 5.72 24.21 2.17
C THR A 36 4.89 23.53 3.26
N VAL A 37 5.46 23.41 4.46
CA VAL A 37 4.75 22.89 5.63
C VAL A 37 3.73 23.93 6.08
N ILE A 38 2.45 23.66 5.90
CA ILE A 38 1.37 24.59 6.27
C ILE A 38 0.74 24.24 7.63
N ASP A 39 0.80 22.97 8.04
CA ASP A 39 0.23 22.55 9.33
C ASP A 39 0.83 21.24 9.87
N LYS A 40 0.37 20.81 11.04
CA LYS A 40 0.69 19.54 11.70
C LYS A 40 -0.58 18.68 11.84
N THR A 41 -0.43 17.37 11.68
CA THR A 41 -1.51 16.42 11.97
C THR A 41 -1.44 15.95 13.43
N GLU A 42 -2.56 15.45 13.97
CA GLU A 42 -2.65 14.97 15.36
C GLU A 42 -1.70 13.81 15.65
N PHE A 43 -1.49 12.91 14.68
CA PHE A 43 -0.56 11.78 14.76
C PHE A 43 0.92 12.20 14.54
N GLY A 44 1.23 13.49 14.54
CA GLY A 44 2.60 14.02 14.46
C GLY A 44 3.16 14.20 13.05
N GLY A 45 2.36 13.99 12.01
CA GLY A 45 2.67 14.27 10.60
C GLY A 45 2.61 15.77 10.26
N ARG A 46 2.76 16.11 8.98
CA ARG A 46 2.67 17.48 8.45
C ARG A 46 1.67 17.55 7.33
N ILE A 47 0.96 18.67 7.23
CA ILE A 47 0.26 19.04 6.02
C ILE A 47 1.24 19.86 5.18
N ILE A 48 1.52 19.37 3.97
CA ILE A 48 2.44 20.02 3.03
C ILE A 48 1.66 20.44 1.81
N GLU A 49 1.76 21.71 1.45
CA GLU A 49 1.27 22.26 0.18
C GLU A 49 2.41 22.24 -0.83
N PHE A 50 2.20 21.53 -1.93
CA PHE A 50 3.19 21.34 -2.97
C PHE A 50 3.05 22.37 -4.09
N THR A 51 4.18 22.89 -4.53
CA THR A 51 4.31 23.67 -5.76
C THR A 51 5.03 22.81 -6.78
N CYS A 52 4.34 22.50 -7.87
CA CYS A 52 4.85 21.61 -8.92
C CYS A 52 4.79 22.31 -10.28
N ASN A 53 5.90 22.25 -11.04
CA ASN A 53 5.93 22.63 -12.44
C ASN A 53 5.68 21.40 -13.32
N GLY A 54 4.42 21.19 -13.71
CA GLY A 54 3.95 20.01 -14.45
C GLY A 54 2.78 19.32 -13.75
N VAL A 55 2.44 18.11 -14.19
CA VAL A 55 1.43 17.27 -13.53
C VAL A 55 2.07 16.64 -12.30
N PHE A 56 1.48 16.86 -11.11
CA PHE A 56 2.04 16.42 -9.84
C PHE A 56 2.33 14.91 -9.81
N ASP A 57 1.39 14.08 -10.26
CA ASP A 57 1.54 12.62 -10.26
C ASP A 57 2.69 12.14 -11.14
N ASP A 58 2.88 12.77 -12.32
CA ASP A 58 3.99 12.43 -13.23
C ASP A 58 5.34 12.78 -12.60
N VAL A 59 5.44 13.97 -11.99
CA VAL A 59 6.68 14.41 -11.31
C VAL A 59 7.00 13.50 -10.13
N ILE A 60 5.99 13.16 -9.30
CA ILE A 60 6.17 12.21 -8.19
C ILE A 60 6.59 10.83 -8.69
N GLN A 61 6.04 10.35 -9.80
CA GLN A 61 6.44 9.06 -10.37
C GLN A 61 7.92 9.06 -10.82
N GLU A 62 8.41 10.19 -11.33
CA GLU A 62 9.79 10.32 -11.78
C GLU A 62 10.79 10.43 -10.61
N ILE A 63 10.53 11.32 -9.65
CA ILE A 63 11.51 11.65 -8.59
C ILE A 63 11.24 10.90 -7.28
N GLY A 64 10.05 10.31 -7.12
CA GLY A 64 9.64 9.60 -5.92
C GLY A 64 10.27 8.21 -5.79
N GLU A 65 10.39 7.76 -4.54
CA GLU A 65 10.76 6.40 -4.20
C GLU A 65 9.61 5.72 -3.45
N MET A 66 9.33 4.46 -3.80
CA MET A 66 8.36 3.66 -3.06
C MET A 66 8.91 3.38 -1.66
N PRO A 67 8.19 3.72 -0.58
CA PRO A 67 8.69 3.44 0.76
C PRO A 67 8.79 1.94 0.99
N LEU A 68 9.97 1.50 1.41
CA LEU A 68 10.17 0.14 1.89
C LEU A 68 9.82 0.05 3.38
N PRO A 69 9.31 -1.09 3.86
CA PRO A 69 9.15 -1.33 5.28
C PRO A 69 10.46 -1.11 6.04
N PRO A 70 10.40 -0.64 7.29
CA PRO A 70 11.58 -0.23 8.05
C PRO A 70 12.59 -1.35 8.30
N TYR A 71 12.19 -2.62 8.15
CA TYR A 71 13.06 -3.80 8.29
C TYR A 71 13.81 -4.17 7.00
N ILE A 72 13.51 -3.54 5.87
CA ILE A 72 14.25 -3.73 4.61
C ILE A 72 15.28 -2.60 4.51
N HIS A 73 16.56 -2.95 4.65
CA HIS A 73 17.67 -1.98 4.65
C HIS A 73 18.41 -1.90 3.31
N GLU A 74 18.21 -2.87 2.42
CA GLU A 74 18.83 -2.87 1.10
C GLU A 74 18.06 -1.95 0.15
N LYS A 75 18.79 -1.07 -0.56
CA LYS A 75 18.22 -0.35 -1.70
C LYS A 75 18.00 -1.36 -2.82
N LEU A 76 16.75 -1.51 -3.24
CA LEU A 76 16.45 -2.28 -4.43
C LEU A 76 16.94 -1.50 -5.65
N GLU A 77 17.85 -2.09 -6.43
CA GLU A 77 18.29 -1.52 -7.71
C GLU A 77 17.14 -1.44 -8.73
N ASP A 78 16.13 -2.30 -8.56
CA ASP A 78 14.93 -2.37 -9.37
C ASP A 78 13.69 -2.16 -8.49
N LYS A 79 12.96 -1.06 -8.72
CA LYS A 79 11.75 -0.68 -7.99
C LYS A 79 10.64 -1.74 -8.13
N ASP A 80 10.61 -2.48 -9.23
CA ASP A 80 9.60 -3.51 -9.48
C ASP A 80 9.83 -4.79 -8.66
N ARG A 81 11.04 -4.97 -8.09
CA ARG A 81 11.31 -6.09 -7.15
C ARG A 81 10.50 -6.01 -5.86
N TYR A 82 9.94 -4.85 -5.53
CA TYR A 82 9.03 -4.69 -4.41
C TYR A 82 7.57 -4.84 -4.80
N GLN A 83 7.29 -5.68 -5.80
CA GLN A 83 5.96 -6.13 -6.19
C GLN A 83 5.96 -7.64 -6.38
N THR A 84 4.81 -8.27 -6.11
CA THR A 84 4.64 -9.68 -6.45
C THR A 84 4.69 -9.86 -7.96
N VAL A 85 5.21 -10.97 -8.45
CA VAL A 85 5.31 -11.28 -9.89
C VAL A 85 3.95 -11.38 -10.62
N TYR A 86 2.86 -11.30 -9.86
CA TYR A 86 1.48 -11.30 -10.33
C TYR A 86 0.72 -10.00 -9.98
N ALA A 87 1.42 -8.92 -9.63
CA ALA A 87 0.83 -7.60 -9.44
C ALA A 87 0.30 -7.08 -10.79
N LYS A 88 -0.97 -6.68 -10.82
CA LYS A 88 -1.66 -6.20 -12.04
C LYS A 88 -2.05 -4.72 -11.95
N GLU A 89 -2.46 -4.28 -10.76
CA GLU A 89 -2.93 -2.91 -10.53
C GLU A 89 -1.83 -2.07 -9.87
N LYS A 90 -1.61 -0.87 -10.42
CA LYS A 90 -0.79 0.16 -9.76
C LYS A 90 -1.60 0.78 -8.62
N GLY A 91 -0.99 1.02 -7.47
CA GLY A 91 -1.61 1.82 -6.40
C GLY A 91 -1.54 1.26 -4.98
N SER A 92 -0.95 0.08 -4.76
CA SER A 92 -0.59 -0.35 -3.40
C SER A 92 0.80 0.16 -3.05
N ALA A 93 0.92 0.88 -1.93
CA ALA A 93 2.20 1.40 -1.47
C ALA A 93 3.15 0.32 -0.93
N ALA A 94 2.61 -0.88 -0.68
CA ALA A 94 3.39 -2.04 -0.27
C ALA A 94 2.86 -3.29 -0.95
N ALA A 95 3.77 -4.17 -1.37
CA ALA A 95 3.42 -5.50 -1.80
C ALA A 95 3.20 -6.42 -0.59
N PRO A 96 2.27 -7.39 -0.67
CA PRO A 96 2.15 -8.43 0.33
C PRO A 96 3.44 -9.27 0.32
N THR A 97 4.24 -9.13 1.38
CA THR A 97 5.61 -9.69 1.44
C THR A 97 5.64 -11.22 1.32
N ALA A 98 4.61 -11.92 1.80
CA ALA A 98 4.46 -13.36 1.62
C ALA A 98 4.41 -13.77 0.13
N GLY A 99 3.89 -12.89 -0.73
CA GLY A 99 3.83 -13.09 -2.17
C GLY A 99 5.18 -12.95 -2.87
N LEU A 100 6.16 -12.30 -2.24
CA LEU A 100 7.51 -12.09 -2.82
C LEU A 100 8.32 -13.38 -2.92
N HIS A 101 7.91 -14.44 -2.23
CA HIS A 101 8.55 -15.76 -2.33
C HIS A 101 8.18 -16.53 -3.62
N PHE A 102 7.21 -16.03 -4.39
CA PHE A 102 6.77 -16.67 -5.62
C PHE A 102 7.53 -16.14 -6.82
N THR A 103 8.09 -17.06 -7.61
CA THR A 103 8.67 -16.76 -8.93
C THR A 103 7.72 -17.23 -10.04
N PRO A 104 7.85 -16.72 -11.28
CA PRO A 104 7.05 -17.21 -12.40
C PRO A 104 7.16 -18.73 -12.59
N GLU A 105 8.38 -19.29 -12.44
CA GLU A 105 8.62 -20.73 -12.57
C GLU A 105 7.94 -21.54 -11.46
N LEU A 106 7.89 -21.00 -10.24
CA LEU A 106 7.19 -21.65 -9.13
C LEU A 106 5.68 -21.65 -9.37
N LEU A 107 5.11 -20.53 -9.84
CA LEU A 107 3.69 -20.43 -10.15
C LEU A 107 3.28 -21.41 -11.25
N GLU A 108 4.09 -21.57 -12.29
CA GLU A 108 3.84 -22.56 -13.34
C GLU A 108 3.93 -24.00 -12.82
N LYS A 109 4.88 -24.30 -11.94
CA LYS A 109 4.94 -25.62 -11.26
C LYS A 109 3.71 -25.89 -10.41
N ILE A 110 3.13 -24.87 -9.77
CA ILE A 110 1.91 -24.99 -8.98
C ILE A 110 0.71 -25.28 -9.88
N LYS A 111 0.54 -24.52 -10.98
CA LYS A 111 -0.51 -24.77 -11.98
C LYS A 111 -0.42 -26.16 -12.58
N ALA A 112 0.80 -26.61 -12.93
CA ALA A 112 1.04 -27.94 -13.49
C ALA A 112 0.63 -29.09 -12.56
N LYS A 113 0.51 -28.83 -11.24
CA LYS A 113 -0.02 -29.80 -10.26
C LYS A 113 -1.56 -29.77 -10.14
N GLY A 114 -2.26 -29.01 -10.98
CA GLY A 114 -3.71 -28.86 -10.95
C GLY A 114 -4.22 -27.92 -9.86
N VAL A 115 -3.35 -27.05 -9.32
CA VAL A 115 -3.76 -26.01 -8.36
C VAL A 115 -4.19 -24.77 -9.13
N GLU A 116 -5.38 -24.27 -8.82
CA GLU A 116 -5.90 -23.01 -9.36
C GLU A 116 -5.27 -21.82 -8.63
N LEU A 117 -4.99 -20.76 -9.38
CA LEU A 117 -4.43 -19.52 -8.86
C LEU A 117 -5.46 -18.41 -9.04
N GLU A 118 -5.96 -17.89 -7.92
CA GLU A 118 -6.85 -16.73 -7.88
C GLU A 118 -6.14 -15.52 -7.30
N PHE A 119 -6.52 -14.33 -7.78
CA PHE A 119 -5.91 -13.07 -7.37
C PHE A 119 -6.98 -12.13 -6.84
N VAL A 120 -6.71 -11.54 -5.68
CA VAL A 120 -7.52 -10.46 -5.09
C VAL A 120 -6.67 -9.20 -5.04
N THR A 121 -7.31 -8.05 -5.12
CA THR A 121 -6.62 -6.76 -5.05
C THR A 121 -6.90 -6.12 -3.70
N LEU A 122 -5.85 -5.72 -2.99
CA LEU A 122 -5.96 -4.78 -1.87
C LEU A 122 -5.05 -3.60 -2.15
N HIS A 123 -5.62 -2.40 -2.07
CA HIS A 123 -4.86 -1.17 -2.05
C HIS A 123 -4.46 -0.87 -0.61
N VAL A 124 -3.22 -1.21 -0.27
CA VAL A 124 -2.64 -0.78 1.01
C VAL A 124 -2.27 0.68 0.87
N GLY A 125 -3.09 1.53 1.48
CA GLY A 125 -2.81 2.96 1.58
C GLY A 125 -1.62 3.20 2.50
N LEU A 126 -0.95 4.34 2.29
CA LEU A 126 0.18 4.77 3.12
C LEU A 126 -0.23 5.04 4.58
N GLY A 127 -1.54 5.09 4.88
CA GLY A 127 -2.10 5.12 6.23
C GLY A 127 -1.63 3.98 7.14
N THR A 128 -1.22 2.83 6.59
CA THR A 128 -0.62 1.73 7.37
C THR A 128 0.68 2.11 8.07
N PHE A 129 1.37 3.16 7.61
CA PHE A 129 2.59 3.68 8.22
C PHE A 129 2.34 4.66 9.35
N ARG A 130 1.07 5.04 9.62
CA ARG A 130 0.76 5.93 10.73
C ARG A 130 1.04 5.22 12.06
N PRO A 131 1.70 5.89 13.01
CA PRO A 131 1.93 5.32 14.32
C PRO A 131 0.61 5.20 15.09
N VAL A 132 0.47 4.14 15.86
CA VAL A 132 -0.58 4.03 16.88
C VAL A 132 -0.32 5.13 17.92
N SER A 133 -1.30 5.99 18.14
CA SER A 133 -1.19 7.18 18.99
C SER A 133 -2.27 7.28 20.08
N ALA A 134 -3.14 6.26 20.19
CA ALA A 134 -4.16 6.19 21.22
C ALA A 134 -3.58 5.64 22.55
N GLU A 135 -4.08 6.13 23.68
CA GLU A 135 -3.70 5.63 25.03
C GLU A 135 -4.18 4.18 25.26
N THR A 136 -5.31 3.85 24.63
CA THR A 136 -6.05 2.58 24.66
C THR A 136 -6.18 2.08 23.23
N ILE A 137 -5.97 0.78 23.01
CA ILE A 137 -5.94 0.20 21.65
C ILE A 137 -7.33 0.28 21.01
N GLU A 138 -8.37 0.16 21.82
CA GLU A 138 -9.78 0.21 21.43
C GLU A 138 -10.17 1.57 20.84
N ASP A 139 -9.49 2.64 21.22
CA ASP A 139 -9.73 4.00 20.76
C ASP A 139 -8.88 4.37 19.53
N HIS A 140 -8.05 3.44 19.04
CA HIS A 140 -7.27 3.66 17.82
C HIS A 140 -8.14 3.49 16.57
N GLU A 141 -8.40 4.60 15.87
CA GLU A 141 -9.05 4.57 14.57
C GLU A 141 -8.09 3.99 13.51
N MET A 142 -8.44 2.80 13.01
CA MET A 142 -7.73 2.16 11.90
C MET A 142 -8.17 2.75 10.57
N HIS A 143 -7.20 3.06 9.70
CA HIS A 143 -7.52 3.50 8.34
C HIS A 143 -8.26 2.44 7.54
N SER A 144 -9.27 2.87 6.80
CA SER A 144 -9.97 2.03 5.82
C SER A 144 -9.02 1.62 4.70
N GLU A 145 -9.00 0.34 4.37
CA GLU A 145 -8.33 -0.19 3.19
C GLU A 145 -9.37 -0.52 2.12
N PHE A 146 -9.02 -0.30 0.85
CA PHE A 146 -9.90 -0.63 -0.27
C PHE A 146 -9.46 -1.95 -0.89
N PHE A 147 -10.39 -2.90 -1.01
CA PHE A 147 -10.16 -4.17 -1.70
C PHE A 147 -11.14 -4.41 -2.82
N VAL A 148 -10.73 -5.26 -3.76
CA VAL A 148 -11.56 -5.78 -4.84
C VAL A 148 -11.41 -7.29 -4.91
N VAL A 149 -12.54 -7.98 -4.82
CA VAL A 149 -12.68 -9.38 -5.19
C VAL A 149 -13.65 -9.40 -6.37
N SER A 150 -13.18 -9.86 -7.54
CA SER A 150 -14.04 -9.95 -8.72
C SER A 150 -15.10 -11.04 -8.51
N GLN A 151 -16.26 -10.89 -9.16
CA GLN A 151 -17.31 -11.91 -9.12
C GLN A 151 -16.78 -13.27 -9.60
N GLU A 152 -15.96 -13.27 -10.65
CA GLU A 152 -15.34 -14.49 -11.19
C GLU A 152 -14.46 -15.20 -10.15
N THR A 153 -13.62 -14.45 -9.43
CA THR A 153 -12.77 -15.01 -8.36
C THR A 153 -13.62 -15.49 -7.18
N ALA A 154 -14.64 -14.74 -6.78
CA ALA A 154 -15.57 -15.17 -5.73
C ALA A 154 -16.29 -16.48 -6.11
N ASP A 155 -16.77 -16.59 -7.34
CA ASP A 155 -17.46 -17.79 -7.83
C ASP A 155 -16.55 -19.02 -7.83
N ARG A 156 -15.29 -18.87 -8.26
CA ARG A 156 -14.29 -19.96 -8.23
C ARG A 156 -13.92 -20.38 -6.82
N ILE A 157 -13.71 -19.44 -5.90
CA ILE A 157 -13.44 -19.72 -4.49
C ILE A 157 -14.64 -20.47 -3.87
N ASN A 158 -15.86 -19.99 -4.11
CA ASN A 158 -17.09 -20.61 -3.61
C ASN A 158 -17.30 -22.01 -4.21
N ALA A 159 -17.00 -22.21 -5.50
CA ALA A 159 -17.03 -23.53 -6.12
C ALA A 159 -16.00 -24.48 -5.49
N ALA A 160 -14.78 -24.01 -5.21
CA ALA A 160 -13.76 -24.79 -4.52
C ALA A 160 -14.22 -25.22 -3.11
N LYS A 161 -14.80 -24.29 -2.33
CA LYS A 161 -15.39 -24.56 -1.00
C LYS A 161 -16.50 -25.63 -1.09
N ARG A 162 -17.47 -25.47 -2.01
CA ARG A 162 -18.57 -26.44 -2.23
C ARG A 162 -18.07 -27.83 -2.62
N ASN A 163 -16.97 -27.91 -3.35
CA ASN A 163 -16.36 -29.16 -3.79
C ASN A 163 -15.40 -29.77 -2.74
N GLY A 164 -15.34 -29.23 -1.51
CA GLY A 164 -14.47 -29.73 -0.44
C GLY A 164 -12.98 -29.53 -0.70
N ARG A 165 -12.60 -28.59 -1.60
CA ARG A 165 -11.21 -28.28 -1.91
C ARG A 165 -10.66 -27.28 -0.89
N ARG A 166 -9.35 -27.34 -0.68
CA ARG A 166 -8.64 -26.39 0.21
C ARG A 166 -8.47 -25.04 -0.49
N ILE A 167 -8.70 -23.96 0.26
CA ILE A 167 -8.38 -22.58 -0.12
C ILE A 167 -7.19 -22.16 0.74
N ILE A 168 -6.11 -21.69 0.10
CA ILE A 168 -4.87 -21.29 0.79
C ILE A 168 -4.59 -19.84 0.42
N ALA A 169 -4.85 -18.94 1.36
CA ALA A 169 -4.51 -17.53 1.21
C ALA A 169 -3.00 -17.31 1.41
N VAL A 170 -2.39 -16.50 0.55
CA VAL A 170 -0.98 -16.13 0.65
C VAL A 170 -0.86 -14.74 1.25
N GLY A 171 -0.46 -14.67 2.52
CA GLY A 171 -0.30 -13.43 3.27
C GLY A 171 -1.55 -13.04 4.07
N THR A 172 -1.32 -12.40 5.23
CA THR A 172 -2.39 -11.95 6.14
C THR A 172 -3.31 -10.92 5.51
N THR A 173 -2.76 -10.09 4.61
CA THR A 173 -3.51 -9.15 3.78
C THR A 173 -4.58 -9.85 2.96
N SER A 174 -4.21 -10.91 2.23
CA SER A 174 -5.14 -11.71 1.43
C SER A 174 -6.18 -12.41 2.31
N VAL A 175 -5.79 -12.89 3.50
CA VAL A 175 -6.73 -13.46 4.49
C VAL A 175 -7.78 -12.41 4.87
N ARG A 176 -7.35 -11.23 5.32
CA ARG A 176 -8.27 -10.15 5.72
C ARG A 176 -9.21 -9.75 4.59
N THR A 177 -8.72 -9.66 3.35
CA THR A 177 -9.57 -9.37 2.18
C THR A 177 -10.65 -10.45 1.98
N LEU A 178 -10.28 -11.73 2.04
CA LEU A 178 -11.23 -12.82 1.86
C LEU A 178 -12.26 -12.88 2.99
N GLU A 179 -11.82 -12.81 4.25
CA GLU A 179 -12.71 -12.83 5.42
C GLU A 179 -13.60 -11.58 5.50
N SER A 180 -13.15 -10.44 4.96
CA SER A 180 -13.99 -9.23 4.85
C SER A 180 -15.01 -9.31 3.71
N ALA A 181 -14.77 -10.18 2.72
CA ALA A 181 -15.64 -10.36 1.56
C ALA A 181 -16.63 -11.53 1.72
N THR A 182 -16.63 -12.20 2.86
CA THR A 182 -17.59 -13.26 3.21
C THR A 182 -18.83 -12.68 3.87
N ASN A 183 -19.98 -13.28 3.57
CA ASN A 183 -21.19 -13.14 4.38
C ASN A 183 -21.20 -14.24 5.47
N ASP A 184 -22.13 -14.15 6.43
CA ASP A 184 -22.27 -15.09 7.56
C ASP A 184 -22.63 -16.56 7.17
N ASP A 185 -22.59 -16.93 5.89
CA ASP A 185 -23.00 -18.23 5.32
C ASP A 185 -21.82 -19.13 4.87
#